data_AF-A0A170Z342-F1
#
_entry.id   AF-A0A170Z342-F1
#
_cell.length_a   1.000
_cell.length_b   1.000
_cell.length_c   1.000
_cell.angle_alpha   90.00
_cell.angle_beta   90.00
_cell.angle_gamma   90.00
#
_symmetry.space_group_name_H-M   'P 1'
#
loop_
_entity.id
_entity.type
_entity.pdbx_description
1 polymer ?
#
loop_
_entity_poly.entity_id
_entity_poly.type
_entity_poly.pdbx_seq_one_letter_code
_entity_poly.pdbx_strand_id
1 'polypeptide(L)'
;LEKAKSAKEDQEFPDEVDTPQDVPARIRFMKYRGLKSFRTSPWHPKENLPSDYARIFQFQNFKRTKVAAIAKADIGVQVGLYITVHVADVPSIYFHTRGTQPIVLYGLLDFENKMSVVNTVLKRHHGSDLPIASKEPLVFQIGYRRFRASPIFSQHTNGNKHKYERFFHSDAVVVATVYAPIIFPPASVLAFKENKDKTMEVVAHGSVLSVDPDRIF
;
A
#
# COMPACT_ATOMS: atom_id res chain seq x y z
N LEU A 1 -16.04 19.36 -5.49
CA LEU A 1 -15.86 20.72 -4.96
C LEU A 1 -15.45 20.67 -3.48
N GLU A 2 -16.21 19.98 -2.63
CA GLU A 2 -15.89 19.83 -1.20
C GLU A 2 -14.51 19.23 -0.94
N LYS A 3 -14.17 18.10 -1.57
CA LYS A 3 -12.84 17.46 -1.43
C LYS A 3 -11.67 18.39 -1.79
N ALA A 4 -11.81 19.18 -2.84
CA ALA A 4 -10.78 20.13 -3.24
C ALA A 4 -10.64 21.27 -2.23
N LYS A 5 -11.77 21.75 -1.68
CA LYS A 5 -11.79 22.72 -0.59
C LYS A 5 -11.11 22.15 0.66
N SER A 6 -11.47 20.95 1.09
CA SER A 6 -10.88 20.29 2.26
C SER A 6 -9.39 20.00 2.09
N ALA A 7 -8.94 19.66 0.87
CA ALA A 7 -7.52 19.48 0.60
C ALA A 7 -6.75 20.79 0.66
N LYS A 8 -7.34 21.89 0.20
CA LYS A 8 -6.75 23.23 0.29
C LYS A 8 -6.69 23.71 1.75
N GLU A 9 -7.76 23.49 2.49
CA GLU A 9 -7.83 23.77 3.93
C GLU A 9 -6.79 22.96 4.71
N ASP A 10 -6.58 21.69 4.38
CA ASP A 10 -5.52 20.85 4.98
C ASP A 10 -4.09 21.36 4.66
N GLN A 11 -3.90 22.02 3.52
CA GLN A 11 -2.62 22.67 3.19
C GLN A 11 -2.41 23.97 3.97
N GLU A 12 -3.46 24.78 4.12
CA GLU A 12 -3.42 26.05 4.86
C GLU A 12 -3.33 25.81 6.38
N PHE A 13 -4.05 24.81 6.89
CA PHE A 13 -4.24 24.47 8.30
C PHE A 13 -4.04 22.97 8.54
N PRO A 14 -2.79 22.49 8.61
CA PRO A 14 -2.49 21.06 8.68
C PRO A 14 -2.94 20.43 10.02
N ASP A 15 -3.76 19.39 9.93
CA ASP A 15 -4.35 18.64 11.06
C ASP A 15 -5.18 19.47 12.05
N GLU A 16 -5.64 20.66 11.66
CA GLU A 16 -6.59 21.42 12.47
C GLU A 16 -7.99 20.79 12.37
N VAL A 17 -8.66 20.70 13.52
CA VAL A 17 -10.01 20.15 13.65
C VAL A 17 -10.76 20.99 14.66
N ASP A 18 -11.94 21.47 14.27
CA ASP A 18 -12.84 22.15 15.19
C ASP A 18 -13.25 21.24 16.34
N THR A 19 -13.14 21.77 17.56
CA THR A 19 -13.56 21.06 18.76
C THR A 19 -15.10 20.94 18.78
N PRO A 20 -15.65 19.74 18.92
CA PRO A 20 -17.10 19.56 18.97
C PRO A 20 -17.71 20.29 20.17
N GLN A 21 -18.81 21.00 19.96
CA GLN A 21 -19.54 21.70 21.03
C GLN A 21 -20.55 20.79 21.75
N ASP A 22 -20.96 19.71 21.10
CA ASP A 22 -21.97 18.75 21.55
C ASP A 22 -21.39 17.63 22.44
N VAL A 23 -20.10 17.30 22.28
CA VAL A 23 -19.45 16.20 22.99
C VAL A 23 -18.20 16.69 23.73
N PRO A 24 -17.99 16.33 25.01
CA PRO A 24 -16.76 16.65 25.71
C PRO A 24 -15.52 16.14 24.98
N ALA A 25 -14.50 16.99 24.81
CA ALA A 25 -13.28 16.67 24.07
C ALA A 25 -12.60 15.38 24.55
N ARG A 26 -12.62 15.09 25.87
CA ARG A 26 -12.07 13.85 26.45
C ARG A 26 -12.72 12.57 25.90
N ILE A 27 -14.00 12.64 25.52
CA ILE A 27 -14.74 11.51 24.94
C ILE A 27 -14.42 11.43 23.44
N ARG A 28 -14.51 12.56 22.73
CA ARG A 28 -14.21 12.63 21.29
C ARG A 28 -12.81 12.12 20.94
N PHE A 29 -11.84 12.48 21.77
CA PHE A 29 -10.42 12.19 21.57
C PHE A 29 -9.89 11.15 22.56
N MET A 30 -10.75 10.27 23.10
CA MET A 30 -10.37 9.25 24.10
C MET A 30 -9.20 8.35 23.66
N LYS A 31 -9.06 8.07 22.35
CA LYS A 31 -7.99 7.24 21.79
C LYS A 31 -6.69 8.01 21.48
N TYR A 32 -6.71 9.33 21.63
CA TYR A 32 -5.56 10.18 21.33
C TYR A 32 -4.65 10.27 22.56
N ARG A 33 -3.37 10.55 22.32
CA ARG A 33 -2.38 10.78 23.37
C ARG A 33 -1.46 11.93 22.98
N GLY A 34 -1.09 12.75 23.96
CA GLY A 34 -0.08 13.79 23.77
C GLY A 34 1.32 13.17 23.75
N LEU A 35 2.15 13.59 22.80
CA LEU A 35 3.58 13.26 22.77
C LEU A 35 4.39 14.53 23.02
N LYS A 36 5.37 14.45 23.92
CA LYS A 36 6.32 15.56 24.14
C LYS A 36 7.16 15.83 22.88
N SER A 37 7.54 14.78 22.16
CA SER A 37 8.26 14.88 20.90
C SER A 37 7.87 13.74 19.98
N PHE A 38 7.43 14.09 18.77
CA PHE A 38 7.10 13.10 17.74
C PHE A 38 8.33 12.27 17.34
N ARG A 39 9.55 12.79 17.50
CA ARG A 39 10.78 12.06 17.18
C ARG A 39 11.20 11.12 18.31
N THR A 40 11.29 11.61 19.55
CA THR A 40 11.96 10.89 20.64
C THR A 40 11.03 10.13 21.59
N SER A 41 9.77 10.55 21.74
CA SER A 41 8.85 9.87 22.68
C SER A 41 8.57 8.43 22.24
N PRO A 42 8.61 7.42 23.13
CA PRO A 42 8.42 6.03 22.71
C PRO A 42 6.99 5.77 22.21
N TRP A 43 6.86 4.89 21.21
CA TRP A 43 5.58 4.32 20.76
C TRP A 43 5.81 2.85 20.43
N HIS A 44 5.10 1.95 21.09
CA HIS A 44 5.30 0.53 20.89
C HIS A 44 4.47 0.04 19.70
N PRO A 45 5.05 -0.63 18.67
CA PRO A 45 4.32 -1.05 17.48
C PRO A 45 3.15 -1.99 17.75
N LYS A 46 3.27 -2.82 18.80
CA LYS A 46 2.26 -3.83 19.15
C LYS A 46 1.22 -3.34 20.15
N GLU A 47 1.13 -2.03 20.37
CA GLU A 47 0.12 -1.41 21.22
C GLU A 47 -1.17 -1.20 20.41
N ASN A 48 -2.34 -1.59 20.94
CA ASN A 48 -3.66 -1.33 20.33
C ASN A 48 -3.83 -1.81 18.86
N LEU A 49 -3.32 -3.00 18.53
CA LEU A 49 -3.45 -3.56 17.19
C LEU A 49 -4.91 -3.93 16.82
N PRO A 50 -5.37 -3.64 15.59
CA PRO A 50 -6.63 -4.15 15.07
C PRO A 50 -6.66 -5.69 15.02
N SER A 51 -7.86 -6.28 15.05
CA SER A 51 -8.04 -7.73 14.90
C SER A 51 -7.46 -8.27 13.59
N ASP A 52 -7.44 -7.45 12.52
CA ASP A 52 -6.89 -7.81 11.22
C ASP A 52 -5.39 -8.13 11.26
N TYR A 53 -4.65 -7.55 12.22
CA TYR A 53 -3.23 -7.85 12.41
C TYR A 53 -2.98 -9.28 12.90
N ALA A 54 -3.99 -9.98 13.43
CA ALA A 54 -3.85 -11.40 13.78
C ALA A 54 -3.82 -12.32 12.54
N ARG A 55 -4.26 -11.83 11.38
CA ARG A 55 -4.40 -12.62 10.13
C ARG A 55 -3.24 -12.44 9.17
N ILE A 56 -2.39 -11.45 9.39
CA ILE A 56 -1.26 -11.13 8.51
C ILE A 56 -0.03 -11.95 8.88
N PHE A 57 0.83 -12.16 7.88
CA PHE A 57 2.12 -12.79 8.07
C PHE A 57 3.18 -11.73 8.38
N GLN A 58 3.95 -11.94 9.45
CA GLN A 58 5.07 -11.10 9.86
C GLN A 58 6.38 -11.87 9.72
N PHE A 59 7.38 -11.24 9.11
CA PHE A 59 8.73 -11.81 9.03
C PHE A 59 9.52 -11.50 10.31
N GLN A 60 10.27 -12.48 10.81
CA GLN A 60 11.30 -12.21 11.81
C GLN A 60 12.48 -11.44 11.21
N ASN A 61 12.90 -11.80 9.99
CA ASN A 61 13.95 -11.08 9.26
C ASN A 61 13.65 -11.11 7.75
N PHE A 62 12.98 -10.06 7.27
CA PHE A 62 12.55 -9.94 5.88
C PHE A 62 13.70 -10.05 4.87
N LYS A 63 14.84 -9.39 5.14
CA LYS A 63 15.99 -9.37 4.22
C LYS A 63 16.58 -10.77 4.05
N ARG A 64 16.77 -11.51 5.14
CA ARG A 64 17.31 -12.87 5.10
C ARG A 64 16.35 -13.83 4.39
N THR A 65 15.05 -13.74 4.69
CA THR A 65 14.05 -14.60 4.04
C THR A 65 13.96 -14.34 2.54
N LYS A 66 14.04 -13.07 2.12
CA LYS A 66 14.11 -12.72 0.69
C LYS A 66 15.26 -13.42 -0.03
N VAL A 67 16.48 -13.33 0.52
CA VAL A 67 17.68 -13.93 -0.11
C VAL A 67 17.51 -15.44 -0.24
N ALA A 68 17.00 -16.10 0.80
CA ALA A 68 16.74 -17.53 0.77
C ALA A 68 15.66 -17.91 -0.26
N ALA A 69 14.57 -17.13 -0.36
CA ALA A 69 13.50 -17.36 -1.32
C ALA A 69 14.00 -17.24 -2.78
N ILE A 70 14.84 -16.25 -3.07
CA ILE A 70 15.44 -16.06 -4.40
C ILE A 70 16.41 -17.20 -4.72
N ALA A 71 17.29 -17.58 -3.79
CA ALA A 71 18.26 -18.65 -4.03
C ALA A 71 17.61 -20.00 -4.34
N LYS A 72 16.43 -20.26 -3.78
CA LYS A 72 15.66 -21.48 -4.04
C LYS A 72 14.93 -21.48 -5.39
N ALA A 73 14.65 -20.29 -5.96
CA ALA A 73 13.87 -20.15 -7.18
C ALA A 73 14.62 -20.58 -8.46
N ASP A 74 15.95 -20.74 -8.39
CA ASP A 74 16.81 -21.10 -9.53
C ASP A 74 16.72 -22.58 -9.93
N ILE A 75 15.85 -23.35 -9.27
CA ILE A 75 15.68 -24.79 -9.49
C ILE A 75 14.45 -24.99 -10.38
N GLY A 76 14.66 -25.23 -11.68
CA GLY A 76 13.54 -25.41 -12.61
C GLY A 76 13.91 -25.66 -14.07
N VAL A 77 12.95 -25.39 -14.95
CA VAL A 77 13.12 -25.51 -16.40
C VAL A 77 14.05 -24.40 -16.90
N GLN A 78 14.96 -24.75 -17.80
CA GLN A 78 15.90 -23.80 -18.39
C GLN A 78 15.18 -22.76 -19.26
N VAL A 79 15.67 -21.52 -19.19
CA VAL A 79 15.17 -20.39 -19.99
C VAL A 79 15.34 -20.66 -21.49
N GLY A 80 14.34 -20.29 -22.30
CA GLY A 80 14.37 -20.39 -23.76
C GLY A 80 13.67 -21.63 -24.34
N LEU A 81 13.17 -22.53 -23.50
CA LEU A 81 12.43 -23.71 -23.94
C LEU A 81 10.95 -23.41 -24.18
N TYR A 82 10.38 -24.02 -25.21
CA TYR A 82 8.94 -24.06 -25.41
C TYR A 82 8.33 -25.10 -24.48
N ILE A 83 7.45 -24.67 -23.58
CA ILE A 83 6.83 -25.53 -22.58
C ILE A 83 5.31 -25.47 -22.65
N THR A 84 4.68 -26.56 -22.20
CA THR A 84 3.23 -26.60 -21.92
C THR A 84 3.04 -26.69 -20.41
N VAL A 85 2.27 -25.76 -19.84
CA VAL A 85 1.99 -25.70 -18.40
C VAL A 85 0.56 -26.17 -18.14
N HIS A 86 0.41 -27.23 -17.35
CA HIS A 86 -0.88 -27.71 -16.88
C HIS A 86 -1.17 -27.13 -15.50
N VAL A 87 -2.16 -26.25 -15.40
CA VAL A 87 -2.54 -25.58 -14.14
C VAL A 87 -3.86 -26.17 -13.65
N ALA A 88 -3.91 -26.58 -12.38
CA ALA A 88 -5.12 -27.07 -11.73
C ALA A 88 -6.05 -25.91 -11.33
N ASP A 89 -7.35 -26.21 -11.21
CA ASP A 89 -8.37 -25.32 -10.62
C ASP A 89 -8.49 -23.91 -11.25
N VAL A 90 -8.28 -23.82 -12.56
CA VAL A 90 -8.44 -22.55 -13.30
C VAL A 90 -9.92 -22.24 -13.51
N PRO A 91 -10.43 -21.06 -13.10
CA PRO A 91 -11.81 -20.68 -13.34
C PRO A 91 -12.16 -20.63 -14.83
N SER A 92 -13.35 -21.15 -15.19
CA SER A 92 -13.79 -21.26 -16.58
C SER A 92 -13.86 -19.92 -17.32
N ILE A 93 -14.02 -18.80 -16.62
CA ILE A 93 -14.05 -17.47 -17.22
C ILE A 93 -12.80 -17.18 -18.07
N TYR A 94 -11.61 -17.64 -17.63
CA TYR A 94 -10.36 -17.44 -18.34
C TYR A 94 -10.28 -18.23 -19.65
N PHE A 95 -10.96 -19.38 -19.71
CA PHE A 95 -11.08 -20.15 -20.95
C PHE A 95 -11.95 -19.41 -21.98
N HIS A 96 -13.00 -18.73 -21.55
CA HIS A 96 -13.90 -17.98 -22.44
C HIS A 96 -13.26 -16.69 -22.98
N THR A 97 -12.35 -16.07 -22.21
CA THR A 97 -11.60 -14.88 -22.63
C THR A 97 -10.32 -15.21 -23.38
N ARG A 98 -10.11 -16.46 -23.79
CA ARG A 98 -8.91 -16.85 -24.54
C ARG A 98 -8.85 -16.09 -25.88
N GLY A 99 -7.69 -15.53 -26.19
CA GLY A 99 -7.45 -14.81 -27.45
C GLY A 99 -7.87 -13.34 -27.46
N THR A 100 -8.58 -12.83 -26.45
CA THR A 100 -8.92 -11.39 -26.38
C THR A 100 -7.81 -10.55 -25.75
N GLN A 101 -7.02 -11.13 -24.85
CA GLN A 101 -5.89 -10.48 -24.17
C GLN A 101 -4.72 -11.46 -24.04
N PRO A 102 -3.47 -10.96 -24.03
CA PRO A 102 -2.30 -11.80 -23.78
C PRO A 102 -2.33 -12.36 -22.36
N ILE A 103 -1.95 -13.62 -22.21
CA ILE A 103 -1.83 -14.30 -20.92
C ILE A 103 -0.34 -14.35 -20.57
N VAL A 104 0.02 -13.80 -19.40
CA VAL A 104 1.38 -13.84 -18.86
C VAL A 104 1.36 -14.70 -17.59
N LEU A 105 2.24 -15.70 -17.54
CA LEU A 105 2.46 -16.54 -16.36
C LEU A 105 3.76 -16.13 -15.69
N TYR A 106 3.75 -16.08 -14.36
CA TYR A 106 4.94 -15.83 -13.55
C TYR A 106 4.93 -16.75 -12.32
N GLY A 107 6.11 -17.20 -11.92
CA GLY A 107 6.29 -17.98 -10.70
C GLY A 107 6.24 -17.08 -9.47
N LEU A 108 5.66 -17.59 -8.37
CA LEU A 108 5.69 -16.92 -7.08
C LEU A 108 6.89 -17.40 -6.26
N LEU A 109 7.56 -16.48 -5.59
CA LEU A 109 8.58 -16.85 -4.61
C LEU A 109 7.90 -17.38 -3.33
N ASP A 110 8.67 -18.11 -2.51
CA ASP A 110 8.23 -18.58 -1.20
C ASP A 110 7.63 -17.41 -0.39
N PHE A 111 6.47 -17.64 0.23
CA PHE A 111 5.71 -16.66 1.02
C PHE A 111 4.95 -15.57 0.25
N GLU A 112 5.16 -15.37 -1.05
CA GLU A 112 4.45 -14.29 -1.78
C GLU A 112 2.93 -14.55 -1.96
N ASN A 113 2.44 -15.73 -1.61
CA ASN A 113 1.01 -16.02 -1.54
C ASN A 113 0.36 -15.55 -0.22
N LYS A 114 1.15 -15.20 0.81
CA LYS A 114 0.63 -14.76 2.11
C LYS A 114 0.34 -13.26 2.12
N MET A 115 -0.61 -12.85 2.95
CA MET A 115 -0.96 -11.44 3.17
C MET A 115 -0.08 -10.80 4.23
N SER A 116 0.34 -9.56 4.02
CA SER A 116 1.05 -8.74 5.01
C SER A 116 0.72 -7.25 4.84
N VAL A 117 1.43 -6.40 5.58
CA VAL A 117 1.37 -4.94 5.45
C VAL A 117 2.50 -4.52 4.52
N VAL A 118 2.15 -4.04 3.33
CA VAL A 118 3.09 -3.60 2.31
C VAL A 118 3.15 -2.07 2.31
N ASN A 119 4.37 -1.55 2.40
CA ASN A 119 4.66 -0.13 2.36
C ASN A 119 5.26 0.21 0.99
N THR A 120 4.64 1.15 0.28
CA THR A 120 5.11 1.62 -1.03
C THR A 120 5.39 3.11 -0.99
N VAL A 121 6.55 3.54 -1.48
CA VAL A 121 6.81 4.96 -1.71
C VAL A 121 6.12 5.36 -3.01
N LEU A 122 5.33 6.42 -2.97
CA LEU A 122 4.62 6.95 -4.11
C LEU A 122 4.98 8.41 -4.33
N LYS A 123 5.20 8.76 -5.59
CA LYS A 123 5.28 10.13 -6.09
C LYS A 123 4.11 10.37 -7.05
N ARG A 124 3.52 11.55 -7.00
CA ARG A 124 2.41 11.92 -7.88
C ARG A 124 2.86 11.87 -9.34
N HIS A 125 1.98 11.40 -10.22
CA HIS A 125 2.15 11.48 -11.66
C HIS A 125 1.85 12.91 -12.16
N HIS A 126 2.64 13.42 -13.10
CA HIS A 126 2.43 14.73 -13.71
C HIS A 126 1.13 14.72 -14.54
N GLY A 127 0.21 15.67 -14.27
CA GLY A 127 -1.08 15.77 -14.97
C GLY A 127 -2.29 15.24 -14.20
N SER A 128 -2.12 14.89 -12.93
CA SER A 128 -3.24 14.51 -12.06
C SER A 128 -3.27 15.44 -10.85
N ASP A 129 -3.95 16.57 -11.01
CA ASP A 129 -3.97 17.68 -10.04
C ASP A 129 -5.03 17.50 -8.94
N LEU A 130 -5.87 16.47 -9.08
CA LEU A 130 -6.91 16.20 -8.10
C LEU A 130 -6.29 15.64 -6.81
N PRO A 131 -6.61 16.20 -5.62
CA PRO A 131 -6.14 15.65 -4.37
C PRO A 131 -6.75 14.26 -4.16
N ILE A 132 -5.96 13.33 -3.62
CA ILE A 132 -6.40 11.97 -3.28
C ILE A 132 -6.47 11.86 -1.77
N ALA A 133 -7.63 11.49 -1.23
CA ALA A 133 -7.78 11.34 0.20
C ALA A 133 -7.16 10.02 0.64
N SER A 134 -6.56 10.00 1.83
CA SER A 134 -6.16 8.76 2.48
C SER A 134 -7.40 7.89 2.72
N LYS A 135 -7.25 6.57 2.59
CA LYS A 135 -8.32 5.54 2.59
C LYS A 135 -9.23 5.53 1.37
N GLU A 136 -9.04 6.40 0.38
CA GLU A 136 -9.74 6.32 -0.91
C GLU A 136 -9.28 5.07 -1.68
N PRO A 137 -10.20 4.28 -2.27
CA PRO A 137 -9.82 3.08 -2.99
C PRO A 137 -9.01 3.43 -4.24
N LEU A 138 -7.82 2.86 -4.34
CA LEU A 138 -6.95 2.93 -5.52
C LEU A 138 -6.71 1.52 -6.08
N VAL A 139 -6.42 1.46 -7.37
CA VAL A 139 -5.98 0.23 -8.03
C VAL A 139 -4.46 0.26 -8.06
N PHE A 140 -3.82 -0.68 -7.36
CA PHE A 140 -2.38 -0.83 -7.35
C PHE A 140 -1.96 -1.87 -8.38
N GLN A 141 -0.95 -1.54 -9.17
CA GLN A 141 -0.17 -2.50 -9.93
C GLN A 141 1.25 -2.52 -9.35
N ILE A 142 1.61 -3.63 -8.72
CA ILE A 142 2.93 -3.82 -8.09
C ILE A 142 3.60 -5.01 -8.76
N GLY A 143 4.65 -4.76 -9.53
CA GLY A 143 5.22 -5.76 -10.43
C GLY A 143 4.15 -6.34 -11.36
N TYR A 144 3.89 -7.64 -11.25
CA TYR A 144 2.89 -8.37 -12.04
C TYR A 144 1.51 -8.48 -11.38
N ARG A 145 1.33 -7.95 -10.17
CA ARG A 145 0.09 -8.07 -9.39
C ARG A 145 -0.74 -6.82 -9.51
N ARG A 146 -2.05 -6.97 -9.73
CA ARG A 146 -3.00 -5.85 -9.75
C ARG A 146 -4.14 -6.11 -8.78
N PHE A 147 -4.41 -5.16 -7.89
CA PHE A 147 -5.48 -5.29 -6.89
C PHE A 147 -6.02 -3.91 -6.48
N ARG A 148 -7.25 -3.89 -5.94
CA ARG A 148 -7.84 -2.68 -5.34
C ARG A 148 -7.54 -2.66 -3.84
N ALA A 149 -7.08 -1.52 -3.33
CA ALA A 149 -6.84 -1.32 -1.90
C ALA A 149 -7.05 0.14 -1.52
N SER A 150 -7.42 0.36 -0.26
CA SER A 150 -7.52 1.70 0.35
C SER A 150 -6.25 1.97 1.16
N PRO A 151 -5.28 2.75 0.63
CA PRO A 151 -4.03 3.01 1.31
C PRO A 151 -4.19 4.02 2.44
N ILE A 152 -3.34 3.87 3.45
CA ILE A 152 -3.09 4.92 4.43
C ILE A 152 -1.82 5.66 3.99
N PHE A 153 -1.93 6.96 3.74
CA PHE A 153 -0.79 7.81 3.41
C PHE A 153 -0.09 8.32 4.68
N SER A 154 1.23 8.40 4.60
CA SER A 154 2.08 8.85 5.70
C SER A 154 3.39 9.42 5.18
N GLN A 155 4.05 10.26 5.97
CA GLN A 155 5.31 10.87 5.59
C GLN A 155 6.45 9.86 5.36
N HIS A 156 7.26 10.13 4.34
CA HIS A 156 8.48 9.38 4.06
C HIS A 156 9.67 9.96 4.87
N THR A 157 9.79 9.54 6.13
CA THR A 157 10.86 9.98 7.06
C THR A 157 11.68 8.80 7.57
N ASN A 158 12.91 9.06 8.04
CA ASN A 158 13.80 8.03 8.63
C ASN A 158 13.49 7.72 10.11
N GLY A 159 12.40 8.26 10.68
CA GLY A 159 12.01 8.01 12.06
C GLY A 159 11.23 6.70 12.23
N ASN A 160 11.00 6.29 13.47
CA ASN A 160 10.22 5.09 13.80
C ASN A 160 8.70 5.34 13.85
N LYS A 161 8.29 6.62 13.80
CA LYS A 161 6.90 7.05 13.70
C LYS A 161 6.79 7.94 12.48
N HIS A 162 5.73 7.75 11.73
CA HIS A 162 5.45 8.51 10.52
C HIS A 162 4.17 9.28 10.72
N LYS A 163 4.15 10.54 10.30
CA LYS A 163 2.94 11.36 10.42
C LYS A 163 1.93 10.89 9.37
N TYR A 164 0.72 10.55 9.79
CA TYR A 164 -0.41 10.32 8.90
C TYR A 164 -0.68 11.56 8.03
N GLU A 165 -0.95 11.34 6.74
CA GLU A 165 -1.34 12.40 5.82
C GLU A 165 -2.78 12.18 5.36
N ARG A 166 -3.61 13.22 5.49
CA ARG A 166 -5.03 13.18 5.11
C ARG A 166 -5.21 13.16 3.59
N PHE A 167 -4.33 13.85 2.87
CA PHE A 167 -4.34 13.95 1.42
C PHE A 167 -2.96 13.68 0.84
N PHE A 168 -2.94 13.03 -0.31
CA PHE A 168 -1.76 12.93 -1.16
C PHE A 168 -1.71 14.16 -2.06
N HIS A 169 -0.90 15.14 -1.62
CA HIS A 169 -0.66 16.41 -2.32
C HIS A 169 0.24 16.22 -3.55
N SER A 170 0.15 17.12 -4.52
CA SER A 170 0.80 17.00 -5.83
C SER A 170 2.33 16.92 -5.78
N ASP A 171 2.96 17.70 -4.90
CA ASP A 171 4.43 17.79 -4.82
C ASP A 171 5.04 16.86 -3.76
N ALA A 172 4.19 16.12 -3.04
CA ALA A 172 4.62 15.27 -1.93
C ALA A 172 5.14 13.91 -2.42
N VAL A 173 6.04 13.34 -1.64
CA VAL A 173 6.39 11.92 -1.69
C VAL A 173 5.86 11.28 -0.42
N VAL A 174 4.97 10.31 -0.59
CA VAL A 174 4.25 9.69 0.52
C VAL A 174 4.55 8.20 0.57
N VAL A 175 4.40 7.60 1.75
CA VAL A 175 4.35 6.15 1.90
C VAL A 175 2.89 5.74 2.00
N ALA A 176 2.43 4.97 1.03
CA ALA A 176 1.15 4.29 1.06
C ALA A 176 1.32 2.93 1.73
N THR A 177 0.60 2.72 2.82
CA THR A 177 0.57 1.45 3.55
C THR A 177 -0.76 0.74 3.29
N VAL A 178 -0.69 -0.51 2.83
CA VAL A 178 -1.86 -1.34 2.47
C VAL A 178 -1.70 -2.78 2.97
N TYR A 179 -2.81 -3.44 3.25
CA TYR A 179 -2.83 -4.89 3.30
C TYR A 179 -2.76 -5.46 1.88
N ALA A 180 -1.72 -6.20 1.57
CA ALA A 180 -1.51 -6.79 0.27
C ALA A 180 -0.73 -8.10 0.38
N PRO A 181 -0.80 -8.97 -0.65
CA PRO A 181 0.10 -10.10 -0.74
C PRO A 181 1.56 -9.64 -0.66
N ILE A 182 2.40 -10.42 -0.01
CA ILE A 182 3.82 -10.11 0.13
C ILE A 182 4.47 -10.03 -1.25
N ILE A 183 5.27 -8.98 -1.45
CA ILE A 183 6.04 -8.74 -2.67
C ILE A 183 7.47 -8.42 -2.25
N PHE A 184 8.44 -9.18 -2.75
CA PHE A 184 9.84 -8.90 -2.47
C PHE A 184 10.35 -7.74 -3.32
N PRO A 185 10.90 -6.65 -2.74
CA PRO A 185 11.57 -5.59 -3.50
C PRO A 185 12.80 -6.13 -4.24
N PRO A 186 13.28 -5.48 -5.32
CA PRO A 186 12.72 -4.29 -5.93
C PRO A 186 11.47 -4.64 -6.77
N ALA A 187 10.40 -3.87 -6.58
CA ALA A 187 9.21 -3.95 -7.41
C ALA A 187 8.68 -2.55 -7.63
N SER A 188 8.42 -2.21 -8.90
CA SER A 188 7.80 -0.95 -9.30
C SER A 188 6.32 -0.95 -8.98
N VAL A 189 5.82 0.23 -8.63
CA VAL A 189 4.43 0.44 -8.22
C VAL A 189 3.82 1.51 -9.13
N LEU A 190 2.65 1.22 -9.68
CA LEU A 190 1.74 2.19 -10.28
C LEU A 190 0.44 2.19 -9.48
N ALA A 191 -0.06 3.37 -9.17
CA ALA A 191 -1.38 3.54 -8.58
C ALA A 191 -2.29 4.21 -9.61
N PHE A 192 -3.49 3.67 -9.75
CA PHE A 192 -4.51 4.19 -10.64
C PHE A 192 -5.76 4.58 -9.85
N LYS A 193 -6.44 5.60 -10.33
CA LYS A 193 -7.79 5.94 -9.91
C LYS A 193 -8.77 5.46 -10.97
N GLU A 194 -9.79 4.74 -10.52
CA GLU A 194 -10.88 4.31 -11.37
C GLU A 194 -11.92 5.43 -11.45
N ASN A 195 -12.12 5.97 -12.66
CA ASN A 195 -13.13 6.98 -12.92
C ASN A 195 -14.52 6.34 -13.02
N LYS A 196 -15.58 7.17 -12.97
CA LYS A 196 -16.98 6.69 -13.11
C LYS A 196 -17.21 5.93 -14.41
N ASP A 197 -16.50 6.30 -15.46
CA ASP A 197 -16.55 5.68 -16.78
C ASP A 197 -15.71 4.40 -16.89
N LYS A 198 -15.21 3.88 -15.75
CA LYS A 198 -14.29 2.72 -15.63
C LYS A 198 -12.93 2.90 -16.32
N THR A 199 -12.63 4.10 -16.78
CA THR A 199 -11.28 4.46 -17.24
C THR A 199 -10.32 4.52 -16.05
N MET A 200 -9.08 4.12 -16.28
CA MET A 200 -8.04 4.05 -15.25
C MET A 200 -7.05 5.18 -15.49
N GLU A 201 -7.06 6.17 -14.62
CA GLU A 201 -6.12 7.29 -14.67
C GLU A 201 -4.90 6.97 -13.80
N VAL A 202 -3.69 7.11 -14.34
CA VAL A 202 -2.46 6.97 -13.56
C VAL A 202 -2.36 8.15 -12.59
N VAL A 203 -2.35 7.86 -11.29
CA VAL A 203 -2.25 8.88 -10.25
C VAL A 203 -0.87 8.95 -9.62
N ALA A 204 -0.20 7.82 -9.45
CA ALA A 204 1.11 7.82 -8.83
C ALA A 204 1.97 6.70 -9.35
N HIS A 205 3.27 6.88 -9.22
CA HIS A 205 4.27 5.88 -9.51
C HIS A 205 5.28 5.82 -8.37
N GLY A 206 5.99 4.70 -8.24
CA GLY A 206 7.02 4.55 -7.24
C GLY A 206 7.49 3.11 -7.10
N SER A 207 7.80 2.70 -5.89
CA SER A 207 8.39 1.38 -5.62
C SER A 207 7.98 0.83 -4.26
N VAL A 208 8.08 -0.48 -4.11
CA VAL A 208 7.90 -1.14 -2.81
C VAL A 208 9.06 -0.76 -1.91
N LEU A 209 8.75 -0.14 -0.77
CA LEU A 209 9.70 0.25 0.26
C LEU A 209 10.08 -0.94 1.13
N SER A 210 9.07 -1.55 1.76
CA SER A 210 9.23 -2.63 2.72
C SER A 210 7.93 -3.40 2.88
N VAL A 211 8.03 -4.62 3.41
CA VAL A 211 6.89 -5.40 3.89
C VAL A 211 7.08 -5.56 5.39
N ASP A 212 6.49 -4.64 6.16
CA ASP A 212 6.70 -4.54 7.59
C ASP A 212 5.43 -3.99 8.28
N PRO A 213 4.74 -4.82 9.09
CA PRO A 213 3.58 -4.39 9.85
C PRO A 213 3.93 -3.54 11.09
N ASP A 214 5.19 -3.51 11.52
CA ASP A 214 5.60 -2.76 12.72
C ASP A 214 5.84 -1.27 12.43
N ARG A 215 5.69 -0.82 11.17
CA ARG A 215 5.78 0.58 10.80
C ARG A 215 4.59 1.37 11.36
N ILE A 216 4.86 2.30 12.28
CA ILE A 216 3.85 3.12 12.96
C ILE A 216 3.54 4.39 12.16
N PHE A 217 2.27 4.63 11.86
CA PHE A 217 1.76 5.80 11.14
C PHE A 217 0.51 6.39 11.78
#